data_AF-A0A7J4UPA4-F1
#
_entry.id   AF-A0A7J4UPA4-F1
#
_cell.length_a   1.000
_cell.length_b   1.000
_cell.length_c   1.000
_cell.angle_alpha   90.00
_cell.angle_beta   90.00
_cell.angle_gamma   90.00
#
_symmetry.space_group_name_H-M   'P 1'
#
loop_
_entity.id
_entity.type
_entity.pdbx_description
1 polymer ?
#
loop_
_entity_poly.entity_id
_entity_poly.type
_entity_poly.pdbx_seq_one_letter_code
_entity_poly.pdbx_strand_id
1 'polypeptide(L)'
;MKKRTFVDITRDLVLAQSDYEIYNEEDLMARVNELYDELRDKEDGVYWMYQESEKHIEMFENQIKKMQDHVKLMKRAQERIKGLVIGSYEEVQQLPAHSTFNPLKISQSAGAVDIIDESTIPPEYFIEKTELKLDKKRILDELKKGDNIPGVRIVRKNYVRGLK
;
A
#
# COMPACT_ATOMS: atom_id res chain seq x y z
N MET A 1 -5.61 40.89 14.35
CA MET A 1 -6.83 40.15 14.75
C MET A 1 -6.42 38.72 15.07
N LYS A 2 -6.76 38.19 16.26
CA LYS A 2 -6.37 36.83 16.67
C LYS A 2 -7.12 35.83 15.78
N LYS A 3 -6.42 34.97 15.04
CA LYS A 3 -7.06 33.94 14.19
C LYS A 3 -7.79 32.95 15.08
N ARG A 4 -9.12 32.85 14.92
CA ARG A 4 -9.98 31.92 15.69
C ARG A 4 -9.73 30.48 15.24
N THR A 5 -9.78 29.52 16.15
CA THR A 5 -9.73 28.09 15.84
C THR A 5 -11.11 27.58 15.37
N PHE A 6 -11.19 26.37 14.79
CA PHE A 6 -12.50 25.76 14.49
C PHE A 6 -13.36 25.61 15.74
N VAL A 7 -12.73 25.30 16.86
CA VAL A 7 -13.38 25.17 18.16
C VAL A 7 -13.90 26.53 18.65
N ASP A 8 -13.13 27.60 18.44
CA ASP A 8 -13.58 28.95 18.80
C ASP A 8 -14.79 29.38 17.96
N ILE A 9 -14.76 29.16 16.63
CA ILE A 9 -15.85 29.53 15.73
C ILE A 9 -17.11 28.73 16.04
N THR A 10 -17.00 27.41 16.21
CA THR A 10 -18.16 26.55 16.50
C THR A 10 -18.73 26.82 17.89
N ARG A 11 -17.90 27.14 18.89
CA ARG A 11 -18.36 27.57 20.20
C ARG A 11 -19.14 28.89 20.13
N ASP A 12 -18.61 29.88 19.41
CA ASP A 12 -19.29 31.15 19.21
C ASP A 12 -20.63 30.97 18.49
N LEU A 13 -20.70 30.03 17.54
CA LEU A 13 -21.91 29.71 16.79
C LEU A 13 -23.00 29.09 17.67
N VAL A 14 -22.63 28.16 18.55
CA VAL A 14 -23.54 27.57 19.55
C VAL A 14 -24.04 28.64 20.54
N LEU A 15 -23.16 29.54 20.97
CA LEU A 15 -23.53 30.64 21.85
C LEU A 15 -24.49 31.61 21.16
N ALA A 16 -24.20 32.03 19.93
CA ALA A 16 -25.06 32.92 19.15
C ALA A 16 -26.46 32.32 18.93
N GLN A 17 -26.56 31.04 18.60
CA GLN A 17 -27.84 30.36 18.41
C GLN A 17 -28.68 30.22 19.70
N SER A 18 -28.03 30.29 20.86
CA SER A 18 -28.67 30.17 22.17
C SER A 18 -28.89 31.53 22.86
N ASP A 19 -28.53 32.63 22.19
CA ASP A 19 -28.52 33.96 22.76
C ASP A 19 -29.93 34.57 22.77
N TYR A 20 -30.54 34.60 23.95
CA TYR A 20 -31.86 35.20 24.17
C TYR A 20 -31.81 36.72 24.38
N GLU A 21 -30.61 37.33 24.49
CA GLU A 21 -30.44 38.76 24.77
C GLU A 21 -30.47 39.64 23.51
N ILE A 22 -30.40 39.05 22.31
CA ILE A 22 -30.50 39.78 21.05
C ILE A 22 -31.98 40.13 20.79
N TYR A 23 -32.29 41.43 20.86
CA TYR A 23 -33.67 41.94 20.72
C TYR A 23 -34.21 41.92 19.26
N ASN A 24 -33.36 41.67 18.26
CA ASN A 24 -33.71 41.69 16.84
C ASN A 24 -33.25 40.42 16.12
N GLU A 25 -34.19 39.70 15.50
CA GLU A 25 -33.96 38.46 14.75
C GLU A 25 -32.99 38.66 13.57
N GLU A 26 -33.01 39.84 12.93
CA GLU A 26 -32.16 40.15 11.79
C GLU A 26 -30.67 40.24 12.19
N ASP A 27 -30.37 40.85 13.34
CA ASP A 27 -29.01 40.97 13.86
C ASP A 27 -28.44 39.62 14.32
N LEU A 28 -29.29 38.77 14.91
CA LEU A 28 -28.94 37.40 15.26
C LEU A 28 -28.58 36.59 14.01
N MET A 29 -29.41 36.65 12.98
CA MET A 29 -29.19 35.92 11.73
C MET A 29 -27.94 36.42 10.99
N ALA A 30 -27.69 37.72 10.97
CA ALA A 30 -26.47 38.29 10.40
C ALA A 30 -25.21 37.76 11.11
N ARG A 31 -25.23 37.71 12.44
CA ARG A 31 -24.11 37.20 13.24
C ARG A 31 -23.87 35.70 13.02
N VAL A 32 -24.92 34.91 12.96
CA VAL A 32 -24.83 33.47 12.69
C VAL A 32 -24.29 33.20 11.29
N ASN A 33 -24.74 33.96 10.27
CA ASN A 33 -24.24 33.84 8.90
C ASN A 33 -22.74 34.18 8.82
N GLU A 34 -22.30 35.27 9.46
CA GLU A 34 -20.88 35.65 9.52
C GLU A 34 -20.01 34.51 10.09
N LEU A 35 -20.46 33.85 11.17
CA LEU A 35 -19.75 32.73 11.78
C LEU A 35 -19.72 31.48 10.88
N TYR A 36 -20.80 31.22 10.13
CA TYR A 36 -20.81 30.13 9.14
C TYR A 36 -19.89 30.41 7.95
N ASP A 37 -19.83 31.65 7.48
CA ASP A 37 -18.90 32.03 6.40
C ASP A 37 -17.44 31.94 6.87
N GLU A 38 -17.13 32.41 8.08
CA GLU A 38 -15.79 32.23 8.69
C GLU A 38 -15.43 30.75 8.84
N LEU A 39 -16.40 29.90 9.20
CA LEU A 39 -16.21 28.46 9.30
C LEU A 39 -15.88 27.84 7.94
N ARG A 40 -16.65 28.16 6.90
CA ARG A 40 -16.48 27.63 5.52
C ARG A 40 -15.16 28.04 4.91
N ASP A 41 -14.77 29.32 5.01
CA ASP A 41 -13.48 29.82 4.55
C ASP A 41 -12.32 29.01 5.15
N LYS A 42 -12.50 28.60 6.41
CA LYS A 42 -11.51 27.80 7.10
C LYS A 42 -11.52 26.34 6.66
N GLU A 43 -12.69 25.75 6.40
CA GLU A 43 -12.83 24.41 5.82
C GLU A 43 -12.14 24.35 4.45
N ASP A 44 -12.33 25.36 3.61
CA ASP A 44 -11.66 25.49 2.31
C ASP A 44 -10.14 25.54 2.46
N GLY A 45 -9.65 26.28 3.46
CA GLY A 45 -8.21 26.31 3.79
C GLY A 45 -7.66 24.95 4.21
N VAL A 46 -8.40 24.18 5.02
CA VAL A 46 -8.01 22.82 5.41
C VAL A 46 -8.04 21.88 4.21
N TYR A 47 -9.06 21.98 3.36
CA TYR A 47 -9.19 21.18 2.15
C TYR A 47 -8.01 21.43 1.20
N TRP A 48 -7.62 22.69 1.02
CA TRP A 48 -6.45 23.04 0.23
C TRP A 48 -5.16 22.41 0.78
N MET A 49 -4.94 22.47 2.10
CA MET A 49 -3.78 21.85 2.74
C MET A 49 -3.78 20.31 2.58
N TYR A 50 -4.96 19.70 2.66
CA TYR A 50 -5.14 18.26 2.47
C TYR A 50 -4.76 17.85 1.04
N GLN A 51 -5.31 18.54 0.03
CA GLN A 51 -5.01 18.25 -1.38
C GLN A 51 -3.53 18.43 -1.72
N GLU A 52 -2.89 19.47 -1.17
CA GLU A 52 -1.47 19.70 -1.41
C GLU A 52 -0.62 18.59 -0.79
N SER A 53 -1.01 18.12 0.40
CA SER A 53 -0.37 16.98 1.05
C SER A 53 -0.52 15.69 0.22
N GLU A 54 -1.71 15.42 -0.35
CA GLU A 54 -1.93 14.27 -1.25
C GLU A 54 -1.01 14.32 -2.48
N LYS A 55 -0.88 15.48 -3.13
CA LYS A 55 0.04 15.64 -4.27
C LYS A 55 1.49 15.38 -3.88
N HIS A 56 1.92 15.88 -2.71
CA HIS A 56 3.27 15.64 -2.21
C HIS A 56 3.51 14.16 -1.93
N ILE A 57 2.55 13.46 -1.32
CA ILE A 57 2.62 12.01 -1.08
C ILE A 57 2.81 11.28 -2.41
N GLU A 58 1.97 11.54 -3.41
CA GLU A 58 2.07 10.90 -4.72
C GLU A 58 3.43 11.18 -5.39
N MET A 59 3.91 12.41 -5.29
CA MET A 59 5.24 12.79 -5.80
C MET A 59 6.35 11.98 -5.12
N PHE A 60 6.32 11.86 -3.79
CA PHE A 60 7.35 11.14 -3.04
C PHE A 60 7.30 9.64 -3.31
N GLU A 61 6.12 9.03 -3.38
CA GLU A 61 5.96 7.62 -3.73
C GLU A 61 6.56 7.31 -5.12
N ASN A 62 6.31 8.19 -6.09
CA ASN A 62 6.88 8.07 -7.43
C ASN A 62 8.42 8.17 -7.42
N GLN A 63 9.00 9.05 -6.61
CA GLN A 63 10.45 9.16 -6.46
C GLN A 63 11.05 7.93 -5.77
N ILE A 64 10.40 7.43 -4.71
CA ILE A 64 10.83 6.21 -4.00
C ILE A 64 10.87 5.04 -4.98
N LYS A 65 9.83 4.87 -5.81
CA LYS A 65 9.77 3.82 -6.83
C LYS A 65 10.95 3.89 -7.80
N LYS A 66 11.23 5.10 -8.33
CA LYS A 66 12.40 5.32 -9.22
C LYS A 66 13.71 4.95 -8.53
N MET A 67 13.88 5.37 -7.27
CA MET A 67 15.09 5.09 -6.51
C MET A 67 15.26 3.58 -6.26
N GLN A 68 14.18 2.88 -5.93
CA GLN A 68 14.18 1.42 -5.79
C GLN A 68 14.56 0.71 -7.08
N ASP A 69 14.08 1.20 -8.23
CA ASP A 69 14.43 0.63 -9.54
C ASP A 69 15.90 0.86 -9.88
N HIS A 70 16.46 2.04 -9.55
CA HIS A 70 17.90 2.29 -9.66
C HIS A 70 18.73 1.37 -8.75
N VAL A 71 18.28 1.13 -7.51
CA VAL A 71 18.94 0.17 -6.61
C VAL A 71 18.92 -1.23 -7.19
N LYS A 72 17.79 -1.68 -7.79
CA LYS A 72 17.72 -2.98 -8.47
C LYS A 72 18.69 -3.05 -9.65
N LEU A 73 18.80 -1.99 -10.45
CA LEU A 73 19.74 -1.92 -11.56
C LEU A 73 21.18 -2.06 -11.08
N MET A 74 21.57 -1.35 -10.02
CA MET A 74 22.91 -1.42 -9.45
C MET A 74 23.22 -2.79 -8.85
N LYS A 75 22.26 -3.43 -8.18
CA LYS A 75 22.40 -4.82 -7.70
C LYS A 75 22.63 -5.78 -8.86
N ARG A 76 21.88 -5.66 -9.96
CA ARG A 76 22.09 -6.48 -11.18
C ARG A 76 23.47 -6.23 -11.79
N ALA A 77 23.92 -4.98 -11.83
CA ALA A 77 25.26 -4.65 -12.31
C ALA A 77 26.35 -5.28 -11.44
N GLN A 78 26.20 -5.25 -10.10
CA GLN A 78 27.11 -5.93 -9.17
C GLN A 78 27.15 -7.44 -9.42
N GLU A 79 26.00 -8.10 -9.59
CA GLU A 79 25.96 -9.54 -9.89
C GLU A 79 26.62 -9.84 -11.24
N ARG A 80 26.39 -9.01 -12.27
CA ARG A 80 27.07 -9.14 -13.56
C ARG A 80 28.59 -9.03 -13.41
N ILE A 81 29.09 -8.08 -12.62
CA ILE A 81 30.52 -7.90 -12.36
C ILE A 81 31.10 -9.12 -11.65
N LYS A 82 30.41 -9.68 -10.65
CA LYS A 82 30.82 -10.93 -10.00
C LYS A 82 30.86 -12.09 -11.00
N GLY A 83 29.85 -12.18 -11.87
CA GLY A 83 29.77 -13.18 -12.93
C GLY A 83 30.92 -13.10 -13.94
N LEU A 84 31.41 -11.90 -14.28
CA LEU A 84 32.60 -11.74 -15.13
C LEU A 84 33.83 -12.39 -14.51
N VAL A 85 34.02 -12.25 -13.19
CA VAL A 85 35.15 -12.86 -12.48
C VAL A 85 35.01 -14.39 -12.50
N ILE A 86 33.83 -14.92 -12.16
CA ILE A 86 33.63 -16.37 -12.13
C ILE A 86 33.75 -16.98 -13.53
N GLY A 87 33.05 -16.43 -14.53
CA GLY A 87 33.05 -16.96 -15.89
C GLY A 87 34.44 -16.96 -16.55
N SER A 88 35.25 -15.92 -16.33
CA SER A 88 36.63 -15.90 -16.84
C SER A 88 37.50 -17.01 -16.24
N TYR A 89 37.21 -17.40 -15.00
CA TYR A 89 37.95 -18.44 -14.29
C TYR A 89 37.41 -19.85 -14.57
N GLU A 90 36.12 -19.99 -14.91
CA GLU A 90 35.53 -21.23 -15.42
C GLU A 90 36.18 -21.66 -16.74
N GLU A 91 36.45 -20.73 -17.66
CA GLU A 91 37.12 -21.02 -18.94
C GLU A 91 38.52 -21.62 -18.76
N VAL A 92 39.26 -21.18 -17.74
CA VAL A 92 40.60 -21.69 -17.41
C VAL A 92 40.57 -22.83 -16.39
N GLN A 93 39.39 -23.30 -15.98
CA GLN A 93 39.18 -24.36 -14.98
C GLN A 93 39.92 -24.12 -13.64
N GLN A 94 40.04 -22.85 -13.25
CA GLN A 94 40.70 -22.46 -12.00
C GLN A 94 39.77 -21.61 -11.15
N LEU A 95 40.08 -21.45 -9.86
CA LEU A 95 39.37 -20.51 -9.00
C LEU A 95 40.14 -19.18 -8.91
N PRO A 96 39.43 -18.04 -8.81
CA PRO A 96 40.04 -16.74 -8.60
C PRO A 96 41.04 -16.71 -7.45
N ALA A 97 42.29 -16.35 -7.72
CA ALA A 97 43.30 -16.11 -6.69
C ALA A 97 43.05 -14.75 -6.01
N HIS A 98 43.11 -14.69 -4.68
CA HIS A 98 42.81 -13.48 -3.91
C HIS A 98 44.09 -12.69 -3.61
N SER A 99 44.06 -11.38 -3.82
CA SER A 99 45.11 -10.48 -3.32
C SER A 99 44.65 -9.80 -2.04
N THR A 100 45.57 -9.25 -1.26
CA THR A 100 45.25 -8.42 -0.08
C THR A 100 44.35 -7.22 -0.42
N PHE A 101 44.37 -6.75 -1.67
CA PHE A 101 43.54 -5.65 -2.14
C PHE A 101 42.15 -6.09 -2.64
N ASN A 102 41.99 -7.36 -3.04
CA ASN A 102 40.72 -7.92 -3.50
C ASN A 102 40.43 -9.27 -2.80
N PRO A 103 39.95 -9.24 -1.55
CA PRO A 103 39.57 -10.44 -0.83
C PRO A 103 38.23 -10.96 -1.39
N LEU A 104 38.27 -11.78 -2.43
CA LEU A 104 37.06 -12.46 -2.90
C LEU A 104 36.71 -13.57 -1.92
N LYS A 105 35.41 -13.80 -1.75
CA LYS A 105 34.88 -14.95 -1.02
C LYS A 105 34.06 -15.76 -1.99
N ILE A 106 34.53 -16.97 -2.27
CA ILE A 106 33.82 -17.93 -3.12
C ILE A 106 33.11 -18.89 -2.19
N SER A 107 31.83 -19.12 -2.44
CA SER A 107 31.03 -20.10 -1.72
C SER A 107 30.34 -20.97 -2.75
N GLN A 108 30.35 -22.28 -2.51
CA GLN A 108 29.57 -23.21 -3.31
C GLN A 108 28.13 -23.16 -2.83
N SER A 109 27.18 -23.25 -3.77
CA SER A 109 25.78 -23.42 -3.41
C SER A 109 25.59 -24.74 -2.66
N ALA A 110 24.47 -24.89 -1.95
CA ALA A 110 24.10 -26.16 -1.31
C ALA A 110 23.82 -27.30 -2.31
N GLY A 111 23.98 -27.06 -3.61
CA GLY A 111 23.61 -27.96 -4.70
C GLY A 111 22.19 -27.69 -5.19
N ALA A 112 21.99 -27.88 -6.49
CA ALA A 112 20.68 -27.98 -7.11
C ALA A 112 20.56 -29.38 -7.71
N VAL A 113 19.38 -29.99 -7.59
CA VAL A 113 19.10 -31.28 -8.25
C VAL A 113 18.73 -30.97 -9.70
N ASP A 114 19.56 -31.42 -10.63
CA ASP A 114 19.25 -31.41 -12.05
C ASP A 114 18.60 -32.75 -12.43
N ILE A 115 17.34 -32.70 -12.87
CA ILE A 115 16.57 -33.90 -13.20
C ILE A 115 16.75 -34.18 -14.69
N ILE A 116 17.58 -35.17 -15.00
CA ILE A 116 17.87 -35.58 -16.38
C ILE A 116 16.70 -36.40 -16.94
N ASP A 117 16.15 -37.33 -16.14
CA ASP A 117 15.02 -38.18 -16.52
C ASP A 117 14.14 -38.50 -15.31
N GLU A 118 12.95 -37.91 -15.27
CA GLU A 118 11.93 -38.12 -14.22
C GLU A 118 11.43 -39.56 -14.13
N SER A 119 11.45 -40.32 -15.23
CA SER A 119 10.88 -41.68 -15.27
C SER A 119 11.74 -42.71 -14.54
N THR A 120 13.02 -42.40 -14.36
CA THR A 120 13.97 -43.23 -13.59
C THR A 120 13.97 -42.90 -12.10
N ILE A 121 13.32 -41.80 -11.69
CA ILE A 121 13.31 -41.36 -10.31
C ILE A 121 12.45 -42.32 -9.48
N PRO A 122 12.96 -42.84 -8.35
CA PRO A 122 12.19 -43.68 -7.46
C PRO A 122 10.90 -42.98 -6.97
N PRO A 123 9.77 -43.70 -6.89
CA PRO A 123 8.49 -43.17 -6.40
C PRO A 123 8.56 -42.48 -5.03
N GLU A 124 9.57 -42.82 -4.21
CA GLU A 124 9.85 -42.24 -2.90
C GLU A 124 10.07 -40.72 -2.92
N TYR A 125 10.47 -40.16 -4.06
CA TYR A 125 10.70 -38.72 -4.22
C TYR A 125 9.48 -37.95 -4.75
N PHE A 126 8.38 -38.64 -5.07
CA PHE A 126 7.15 -38.02 -5.57
C PHE A 126 6.16 -37.79 -4.43
N ILE A 127 5.59 -36.58 -4.36
CA ILE A 127 4.57 -36.22 -3.36
C ILE A 127 3.22 -36.09 -4.07
N GLU A 128 2.24 -36.89 -3.65
CA GLU A 128 0.87 -36.80 -4.17
C GLU A 128 0.18 -35.52 -3.68
N LYS A 129 -0.15 -34.61 -4.62
CA LYS A 129 -0.96 -33.41 -4.33
C LYS A 129 -2.44 -33.69 -4.57
N THR A 130 -3.18 -34.02 -3.51
CA THR A 130 -4.65 -34.06 -3.53
C THR A 130 -5.19 -32.69 -3.11
N GLU A 131 -5.40 -31.78 -4.05
CA GLU A 131 -5.96 -30.45 -3.76
C GLU A 131 -7.49 -30.49 -3.63
N LEU A 132 -7.98 -30.55 -2.40
CA LEU A 132 -9.40 -30.35 -2.07
C LEU A 132 -9.74 -28.84 -2.14
N LYS A 133 -10.12 -28.39 -3.34
CA LYS A 133 -10.43 -26.99 -3.61
C LYS A 133 -11.90 -26.68 -3.33
N LEU A 134 -12.13 -25.82 -2.33
CA LEU A 134 -13.47 -25.35 -1.97
C LEU A 134 -14.00 -24.37 -3.04
N ASP A 135 -15.05 -24.75 -3.74
CA ASP A 135 -15.68 -23.93 -4.78
C ASP A 135 -16.57 -22.83 -4.18
N LYS A 136 -15.92 -21.72 -3.81
CA LYS A 136 -16.58 -20.55 -3.22
C LYS A 136 -17.60 -19.89 -4.16
N LYS A 137 -17.47 -20.05 -5.48
CA LYS A 137 -18.39 -19.43 -6.45
C LYS A 137 -19.73 -20.14 -6.42
N ARG A 138 -19.69 -21.47 -6.49
CA ARG A 138 -20.90 -22.31 -6.42
C ARG A 138 -21.63 -22.13 -5.11
N ILE A 139 -20.89 -22.10 -4.00
CA ILE A 139 -21.43 -21.78 -2.66
C ILE A 139 -22.07 -20.39 -2.62
N LEU A 140 -21.45 -19.38 -3.21
CA LEU A 140 -21.98 -18.01 -3.23
C LEU A 140 -23.25 -17.88 -4.09
N ASP A 141 -23.35 -18.65 -5.18
CA ASP A 141 -24.54 -18.66 -6.04
C ASP A 141 -25.71 -19.41 -5.39
N GLU A 142 -25.45 -20.51 -4.67
CA GLU A 142 -26.47 -21.23 -3.89
C GLU A 142 -26.94 -20.40 -2.68
N LEU A 143 -26.03 -19.73 -1.96
CA LEU A 143 -26.39 -18.79 -0.88
C LEU A 143 -27.18 -17.57 -1.38
N LYS A 144 -27.00 -17.14 -2.63
CA LYS A 144 -27.81 -16.06 -3.24
C LYS A 144 -29.23 -16.53 -3.60
N LYS A 145 -29.41 -17.81 -3.92
CA LYS A 145 -30.71 -18.42 -4.23
C LYS A 145 -31.56 -18.71 -2.99
N GLY A 146 -30.97 -18.63 -1.80
CA GLY A 146 -31.65 -18.80 -0.51
C GLY A 146 -31.40 -20.13 0.17
N ASP A 147 -30.51 -20.97 -0.39
CA ASP A 147 -30.13 -22.25 0.24
C ASP A 147 -29.22 -22.00 1.45
N ASN A 148 -29.43 -22.75 2.53
CA ASN A 148 -28.64 -22.63 3.76
C ASN A 148 -27.52 -23.67 3.78
N ILE A 149 -26.27 -23.24 3.57
CA ILE A 149 -25.08 -24.10 3.60
C ILE A 149 -24.40 -23.99 4.98
N PRO A 150 -24.31 -25.08 5.76
CA PRO A 150 -23.63 -25.07 7.06
C PRO A 150 -22.18 -24.57 6.94
N GLY A 151 -21.79 -23.62 7.79
CA GLY A 151 -20.42 -23.11 7.86
C GLY A 151 -20.10 -21.92 6.94
N VAL A 152 -21.05 -21.45 6.12
CA VAL A 152 -20.85 -20.26 5.27
C VAL A 152 -22.00 -19.28 5.43
N ARG A 153 -21.68 -17.98 5.50
CA ARG A 153 -22.66 -16.88 5.61
C ARG A 153 -22.33 -15.81 4.58
N ILE A 154 -23.36 -15.27 3.93
CA ILE A 154 -23.20 -14.11 3.06
C ILE A 154 -22.92 -12.85 3.87
N VAL A 155 -21.85 -12.13 3.55
CA VAL A 155 -21.50 -10.85 4.18
C VAL A 155 -21.65 -9.75 3.13
N ARG A 156 -22.53 -8.78 3.39
CA ARG A 156 -22.70 -7.59 2.55
C ARG A 156 -22.04 -6.40 3.24
N LYS A 157 -21.16 -5.69 2.53
CA LYS A 157 -20.56 -4.43 3.00
C LYS A 157 -20.96 -3.31 2.06
N ASN A 158 -21.44 -2.21 2.62
CA ASN A 158 -21.69 -1.00 1.86
C ASN A 158 -20.34 -0.35 1.52
N TYR A 159 -20.18 0.09 0.27
CA TYR A 159 -19.01 0.85 -0.17
C TYR A 159 -19.46 2.00 -1.06
N VAL A 160 -18.75 3.12 -0.99
CA VAL A 160 -19.00 4.28 -1.86
C VAL A 160 -18.50 3.92 -3.26
N ARG A 161 -19.42 3.80 -4.22
CA ARG A 161 -19.11 3.47 -5.62
C ARG A 161 -18.51 4.65 -6.39
N GLY A 162 -18.70 5.87 -5.88
CA GLY A 162 -18.11 7.11 -6.38
C GLY A 162 -18.64 8.32 -5.60
N LEU A 163 -17.79 9.34 -5.44
CA LEU A 163 -18.20 10.67 -5.02
C LEU A 163 -18.40 11.49 -6.29
N LYS A 164 -19.61 12.01 -6.51
CA LYS A 164 -19.91 12.97 -7.58
C LYS A 164 -19.98 14.36 -6.98
#